data_AF-A0A484AND0-F1
#
_entry.id   AF-A0A484AND0-F1
#
_cell.length_a   1.000
_cell.length_b   1.000
_cell.length_c   1.000
_cell.angle_alpha   90.00
_cell.angle_beta   90.00
_cell.angle_gamma   90.00
#
_symmetry.space_group_name_H-M   'P 1'
#
loop_
_entity.id
_entity.type
_entity.pdbx_description
1 polymer ?
#
loop_
_entity_poly.entity_id
_entity_poly.type
_entity_poly.pdbx_seq_one_letter_code
_entity_poly.pdbx_strand_id
1 'polypeptide(L)' 'MTKKYEFDWIIPVPPELTTGAVFDRWFENEKETKENDFERDALFKVDEYGFFLYWKSEGRDGDVIELCQVSDIRAGGTPK' A
#
# COMPACT_ATOMS: atom_id res chain seq x y z
N MET A 1 -9.72 25.92 -34.69
CA MET A 1 -9.48 24.47 -34.53
C MET A 1 -9.19 24.21 -33.07
N THR A 2 -10.06 23.49 -32.36
CA THR A 2 -9.86 23.15 -30.96
C THR A 2 -8.88 22.00 -30.87
N LYS A 3 -7.82 22.14 -30.07
CA LYS A 3 -6.82 21.10 -29.85
C LYS A 3 -7.54 19.89 -29.24
N LYS A 4 -7.41 18.71 -29.86
CA LYS A 4 -7.98 17.46 -29.33
C LYS A 4 -7.36 17.21 -27.95
N TYR A 5 -8.19 17.04 -26.94
CA TYR A 5 -7.75 16.61 -25.62
C TYR A 5 -7.41 15.12 -25.69
N GLU A 6 -6.17 14.77 -25.34
CA GLU A 6 -5.76 13.39 -25.13
C GLU A 6 -5.79 13.15 -23.63
N PHE A 7 -6.72 12.30 -23.21
CA PHE A 7 -6.80 11.87 -21.82
C PHE A 7 -5.74 10.82 -21.59
N ASP A 8 -4.71 11.18 -20.84
CA ASP A 8 -3.76 10.24 -20.28
C ASP A 8 -4.24 9.84 -18.89
N TRP A 9 -4.65 8.58 -18.75
CA TRP A 9 -5.09 8.02 -17.48
C TRP A 9 -3.91 7.54 -16.63
N ILE A 10 -2.72 7.42 -17.23
CA ILE A 10 -1.55 6.89 -16.57
C ILE A 10 -0.91 8.02 -15.76
N ILE A 11 -1.01 7.90 -14.44
CA ILE A 11 -0.26 8.73 -13.52
C ILE A 11 0.97 7.92 -13.10
N PRO A 12 2.20 8.34 -13.47
CA PRO A 12 3.40 7.59 -13.12
C PRO A 12 3.55 7.43 -11.61
N VAL A 13 3.71 6.18 -11.16
CA VAL A 13 3.98 5.90 -9.76
C VAL A 13 5.44 6.24 -9.42
N PRO A 14 5.70 7.01 -8.35
CA PRO A 14 7.06 7.32 -7.92
C PRO A 14 7.93 6.06 -7.73
N PRO A 15 9.21 6.06 -8.16
CA PRO A 15 10.10 4.90 -8.04
C PRO A 15 10.26 4.38 -6.60
N GLU A 16 10.11 5.25 -5.61
CA GLU A 16 10.18 4.90 -4.20
C GLU A 16 9.04 3.95 -3.80
N LEU A 17 7.86 4.13 -4.39
CA LEU A 17 6.69 3.30 -4.11
C LEU A 17 6.74 1.96 -4.87
N THR A 18 7.31 1.94 -6.08
CA THR A 18 7.49 0.68 -6.84
C THR A 18 8.67 -0.15 -6.34
N THR A 19 9.75 0.50 -5.90
CA THR A 19 10.87 -0.15 -5.20
C THR A 19 10.40 -0.70 -3.86
N GLY A 20 9.61 0.11 -3.14
CA GLY A 20 9.01 -0.24 -1.86
C GLY A 20 9.87 0.10 -0.66
N ALA A 21 9.28 -0.10 0.51
CA ALA A 21 9.96 0.03 1.79
C ALA A 21 9.44 -1.02 2.78
N VAL A 22 10.27 -1.33 3.77
CA VAL A 22 9.98 -2.35 4.78
C VAL A 22 9.31 -1.68 5.98
N PHE A 23 8.18 -2.25 6.43
CA PHE A 23 7.44 -1.79 7.60
C PHE A 23 6.96 -2.98 8.44
N ASP A 24 6.82 -2.76 9.74
CA ASP A 24 6.07 -3.66 10.61
C ASP A 24 4.57 -3.31 10.51
N ARG A 25 3.73 -4.32 10.35
CA ARG A 25 2.26 -4.20 10.31
C ARG A 25 1.66 -4.82 11.55
N TRP A 26 0.65 -4.17 12.10
CA TRP A 26 -0.05 -4.65 13.28
C TRP A 26 -1.48 -4.13 13.31
N PHE A 27 -2.35 -4.83 14.05
CA PHE A 27 -3.73 -4.44 14.25
C PHE A 27 -4.04 -4.29 15.74
N GLU A 28 -4.90 -3.34 16.07
CA GLU A 28 -5.25 -3.04 17.47
C GLU A 28 -6.13 -4.12 18.12
N ASN A 29 -6.97 -4.81 17.34
CA ASN A 29 -7.99 -5.71 17.88
C ASN A 29 -7.76 -7.17 17.48
N GLU A 30 -7.34 -8.00 18.43
CA GLU A 30 -7.18 -9.46 18.28
C GLU A 30 -8.48 -10.21 17.91
N LYS A 31 -9.65 -9.56 18.00
CA LYS A 31 -10.95 -10.18 17.69
C LYS A 31 -11.31 -10.17 16.21
N GLU A 32 -10.70 -9.29 15.41
CA GLU A 32 -10.96 -9.21 13.97
C GLU A 32 -10.03 -10.11 13.15
N THR A 33 -8.99 -10.66 13.78
CA THR A 33 -7.93 -11.38 13.07
C THR A 33 -7.36 -12.52 13.92
N LYS A 34 -7.25 -13.71 13.32
CA LYS A 34 -6.75 -14.92 13.97
C LYS A 34 -5.30 -14.72 14.42
N GLU A 35 -5.03 -14.99 15.70
CA GLU A 35 -3.72 -15.24 16.35
C GLU A 35 -2.47 -14.68 15.64
N ASN A 36 -1.85 -13.66 16.25
CA ASN A 36 -0.55 -13.06 15.90
C ASN A 36 -0.54 -12.12 14.68
N ASP A 37 -1.30 -11.03 14.79
CA ASP A 37 -1.43 -10.02 13.74
C ASP A 37 -0.27 -9.00 13.71
N PHE A 38 0.83 -9.30 14.41
CA PHE A 38 2.09 -8.60 14.25
C PHE A 38 2.89 -9.25 13.13
N GLU A 39 3.02 -8.54 12.02
CA GLU A 39 3.79 -8.93 10.85
C GLU A 39 5.04 -8.06 10.77
N ARG A 40 6.20 -8.69 10.95
CA ARG A 40 7.48 -8.00 10.94
C ARG A 40 8.06 -7.92 9.54
N ASP A 41 8.82 -6.86 9.31
CA ASP A 41 9.70 -6.72 8.15
C ASP A 41 8.97 -6.98 6.81
N ALA A 42 7.71 -6.56 6.69
CA ALA A 42 6.93 -6.72 5.47
C ALA A 42 7.36 -5.67 4.43
N LEU A 43 7.67 -6.12 3.21
CA LEU A 43 8.03 -5.23 2.11
C LEU A 43 6.77 -4.73 1.40
N PHE A 44 6.44 -3.45 1.56
CA PHE A 44 5.31 -2.79 0.92
C PHE A 44 5.71 -2.17 -0.41
N LYS A 45 4.87 -2.32 -1.42
CA LYS A 45 5.06 -1.78 -2.77
C LYS A 45 3.73 -1.38 -3.41
N VAL A 46 3.80 -0.45 -4.35
CA VAL A 46 2.70 -0.08 -5.24
C VAL A 46 3.00 -0.64 -6.63
N ASP A 47 1.98 -1.11 -7.34
CA ASP A 47 2.14 -1.57 -8.72
C ASP A 47 2.41 -0.40 -9.68
N GLU A 48 2.87 -0.70 -10.89
CA GLU A 48 3.27 0.32 -11.88
C GLU A 48 2.15 1.27 -12.30
N TYR A 49 0.88 0.87 -12.10
CA TYR A 49 -0.31 1.66 -12.47
C TYR A 49 -1.03 2.29 -11.29
N GLY A 50 -0.57 2.06 -10.05
CA GLY A 50 -1.14 2.69 -8.86
C GLY A 50 -2.54 2.19 -8.50
N PHE A 51 -2.84 0.92 -8.78
CA PHE A 51 -4.12 0.27 -8.44
C PHE A 51 -4.06 -0.47 -7.11
N PHE A 52 -2.91 -0.99 -6.74
CA PHE A 52 -2.72 -1.91 -5.62
C PHE A 52 -1.55 -1.48 -4.76
N LEU A 53 -1.76 -1.45 -3.45
CA LEU A 53 -0.69 -1.51 -2.46
C LEU A 53 -0.63 -2.95 -1.96
N TYR A 54 0.52 -3.61 -2.13
CA TYR A 54 0.72 -5.00 -1.74
C TYR A 54 1.95 -5.13 -0.84
N TRP A 55 1.95 -6.16 -0.01
CA TRP A 55 3.07 -6.46 0.87
C TRP A 55 3.27 -7.95 1.06
N LYS A 56 4.49 -8.30 1.48
CA LYS A 56 4.85 -9.67 1.84
C LYS A 56 6.01 -9.66 2.83
N SER A 57 5.84 -10.40 3.93
CA SER A 57 6.93 -10.78 4.82
C SER A 57 7.49 -12.16 4.45
N GLU A 58 8.69 -12.47 4.93
CA GLU A 58 9.31 -13.77 4.71
C GLU A 58 8.48 -14.90 5.33
N GLY A 59 8.19 -15.94 4.54
CA GLY A 59 7.43 -17.11 5.00
C GLY A 59 5.92 -16.91 5.13
N ARG A 60 5.38 -15.72 4.78
CA ARG A 60 3.92 -15.48 4.68
C ARG A 60 3.48 -15.36 3.23
N ASP A 61 2.20 -15.62 3.00
CA ASP A 61 1.56 -15.25 1.74
C ASP A 61 1.46 -13.73 1.66
N GLY A 62 1.64 -13.19 0.45
CA GLY A 62 1.50 -11.76 0.22
C GLY A 62 0.03 -11.36 0.26
N ASP A 63 -0.21 -10.11 0.62
CA ASP A 63 -1.56 -9.56 0.73
C ASP A 63 -1.61 -8.19 0.04
N VAL A 64 -2.82 -7.71 -0.25
CA VAL A 64 -3.04 -6.55 -1.12
C VAL A 64 -4.27 -5.76 -0.72
N ILE A 65 -4.20 -4.45 -0.89
CA ILE A 65 -5.37 -3.57 -0.88
C ILE A 65 -5.55 -2.91 -2.24
N GLU A 66 -6.80 -2.77 -2.65
CA GLU A 66 -7.19 -1.97 -3.80
C GLU A 66 -7.21 -0.49 -3.41
N LEU A 67 -6.38 0.33 -4.05
CA LEU A 67 -6.28 1.76 -3.75
C LEU A 67 -7.57 2.52 -4.06
N CYS A 68 -8.45 1.98 -4.92
CA CYS A 68 -9.78 2.54 -5.16
C CYS A 68 -10.75 2.40 -3.96
N GLN A 69 -10.45 1.50 -3.02
CA GLN A 69 -11.21 1.32 -1.78
C GLN A 69 -10.64 2.14 -0.61
N VAL A 70 -9.45 2.72 -0.78
CA VAL A 70 -8.80 3.51 0.27
C VAL A 70 -9.44 4.89 0.34
N SER A 71 -10.05 5.20 1.48
CA SER A 71 -10.71 6.49 1.70
C SER A 71 -9.75 7.56 2.24
N ASP A 72 -8.76 7.17 3.03
CA ASP A 72 -7.85 8.08 3.73
C ASP A 72 -6.55 7.35 4.09
N ILE A 73 -5.42 8.07 4.07
CA ILE A 73 -4.10 7.59 4.49
C ILE A 73 -3.53 8.61 5.47
N ARG A 74 -3.24 8.17 6.69
CA ARG A 74 -2.75 9.04 7.76
C ARG A 74 -1.29 8.73 8.03
N ALA A 75 -0.44 9.75 7.90
CA ALA A 75 0.91 9.66 8.42
C ALA A 75 0.82 9.57 9.95
N GLY A 76 1.51 8.59 10.54
CA GLY A 76 1.72 8.57 11.98
C GLY A 76 2.47 9.82 12.43
N GLY A 77 2.14 10.33 13.62
CA GLY A 77 3.03 11.18 14.39
C GLY A 77 3.71 10.34 15.47
N THR A 78 4.96 10.63 15.83
CA THR A 78 5.51 10.12 17.10
C THR A 78 4.56 10.50 18.23
N PRO A 79 4.19 9.58 19.14
CA PRO A 79 3.51 9.95 20.38
C PRO A 79 4.31 11.08 21.05
N LYS A 80 3.63 12.15 21.45
CA LYS A 80 4.24 13.17 22.33
C LYS A 80 4.48 12.59 23.71
#